data_AF-A0A3C0A912-F1
#
_entry.id   AF-A0A3C0A912-F1
#
_cell.length_a   1.000
_cell.length_b   1.000
_cell.length_c   1.000
_cell.angle_alpha   90.00
_cell.angle_beta   90.00
_cell.angle_gamma   90.00
#
_symmetry.space_group_name_H-M   'P 1'
#
loop_
_entity.id
_entity.type
_entity.pdbx_description
1 polymer ?
#
loop_
_entity_poly.entity_id
_entity_poly.type
_entity_poly.pdbx_seq_one_letter_code
_entity_poly.pdbx_strand_id
1 'polypeptide(L)' 'IPGAKHLDIMNAGAFMEGAKDLDKTKSYYVYCRSGGRSGQACMIMNSIGFEKAYNLMGGFMEWQGEKTI' A
#
# COMPACT_ATOMS: atom_id res chain seq x y z
N ILE A 1 -9.94 -3.61 4.17
CA ILE A 1 -9.77 -5.00 3.67
C ILE A 1 -9.23 -5.81 4.84
N PRO A 2 -9.85 -6.95 5.21
CA PRO A 2 -9.41 -7.76 6.35
C PRO A 2 -7.92 -8.08 6.25
N GLY A 3 -7.20 -7.98 7.38
CA GLY A 3 -5.76 -8.26 7.45
C GLY A 3 -4.85 -7.23 6.77
N ALA A 4 -5.38 -6.11 6.26
CA ALA A 4 -4.55 -5.06 5.68
C ALA A 4 -3.68 -4.37 6.74
N LYS A 5 -2.40 -4.16 6.44
CA LYS A 5 -1.49 -3.34 7.26
C LYS A 5 -1.69 -1.87 6.90
N HIS A 6 -1.91 -1.03 7.92
CA HIS A 6 -2.01 0.41 7.73
C HIS A 6 -0.62 1.07 7.76
N LEU A 7 -0.28 1.78 6.68
CA LEU A 7 0.93 2.62 6.59
C LEU A 7 0.51 3.98 6.01
N ASP A 8 0.72 5.05 6.77
CA ASP A 8 0.25 6.39 6.38
C ASP A 8 1.29 7.11 5.51
N ILE A 9 1.05 7.15 4.20
CA ILE A 9 1.90 7.86 3.24
C ILE A 9 1.93 9.39 3.44
N MET A 10 0.93 9.98 4.09
CA MET A 10 0.93 11.42 4.35
C MET A 10 1.94 11.79 5.45
N ASN A 11 2.34 10.81 6.26
CA ASN A 11 3.47 10.90 7.17
C ASN A 11 4.67 10.14 6.57
N ALA A 12 5.49 10.85 5.80
CA ALA A 12 6.62 10.25 5.08
C ALA A 12 7.60 9.49 6.00
N GLY A 13 7.86 9.99 7.22
CA GLY A 13 8.73 9.31 8.17
C GLY A 13 8.16 7.96 8.60
N ALA A 14 6.93 7.96 9.12
CA ALA A 14 6.26 6.74 9.57
C ALA A 14 6.04 5.73 8.44
N PHE A 15 5.72 6.20 7.24
CA PHE A 15 5.60 5.34 6.06
C PHE A 15 6.93 4.64 5.74
N MET A 16 8.03 5.39 5.72
CA MET A 16 9.35 4.86 5.37
C MET A 16 9.85 3.86 6.42
N GLU A 17 9.63 4.11 7.70
CA GLU A 17 9.93 3.14 8.76
C GLU A 17 9.11 1.87 8.58
N GLY A 18 7.78 2.00 8.50
CA GLY A 18 6.91 0.84 8.38
C GLY A 18 7.07 0.06 7.08
N ALA A 19 7.53 0.70 5.99
CA ALA A 19 7.87 0.05 4.73
C ALA A 19 9.23 -0.67 4.79
N LYS A 20 10.21 -0.18 5.56
CA LYS A 20 11.49 -0.90 5.76
C LYS A 20 11.32 -2.19 6.56
N ASP A 21 10.32 -2.25 7.43
CA ASP A 21 9.99 -3.45 8.22
C ASP A 21 9.27 -4.53 7.41
N LEU A 22 8.91 -4.27 6.16
CA LEU A 22 8.25 -5.23 5.28
C LEU A 22 9.27 -6.11 4.54
N ASP A 23 8.91 -7.38 4.36
CA ASP A 23 9.69 -8.34 3.57
C ASP A 23 9.56 -7.98 2.08
N LYS A 24 10.65 -7.51 1.47
CA LYS A 24 10.72 -7.05 0.07
C LYS A 24 10.50 -8.14 -0.98
N THR A 25 10.62 -9.42 -0.59
CA THR A 25 10.46 -10.55 -1.51
C THR A 25 9.00 -10.89 -1.82
N LYS A 26 8.08 -10.39 -0.97
CA LYS A 26 6.64 -10.61 -1.10
C LYS A 26 5.98 -9.65 -2.08
N SER A 27 4.82 -10.08 -2.58
CA SER A 27 3.93 -9.22 -3.35
C SER A 27 3.05 -8.38 -2.43
N TYR A 28 3.00 -7.08 -2.66
CA TYR A 28 2.15 -6.14 -1.94
C TYR A 28 1.13 -5.54 -2.88
N TYR A 29 -0.14 -5.70 -2.54
CA TYR A 29 -1.23 -4.96 -3.16
C TYR A 29 -1.55 -3.76 -2.28
N VAL A 30 -1.29 -2.56 -2.78
CA VAL A 30 -1.42 -1.33 -2.03
C VAL A 30 -2.69 -0.62 -2.48
N TYR A 31 -3.52 -0.20 -1.53
CA TYR A 31 -4.76 0.50 -1.80
C TYR A 31 -4.88 1.75 -0.93
N CYS A 32 -5.66 2.72 -1.41
CA CYS A 32 -6.12 3.84 -0.61
C CYS A 32 -7.62 4.03 -0.87
N ARG A 33 -8.15 5.25 -0.81
CA ARG A 33 -9.56 5.49 -1.17
C ARG A 33 -9.84 5.19 -2.65
N SER A 34 -9.08 5.77 -3.58
CA SER A 34 -9.38 5.79 -5.02
C SER A 34 -8.22 5.37 -5.94
N GLY A 35 -7.08 4.96 -5.38
CA GLY A 35 -5.90 4.54 -6.14
C GLY A 35 -4.78 5.59 -6.28
N GLY A 36 -5.04 6.87 -6.00
CA GLY A 36 -4.03 7.94 -6.18
C GLY A 36 -2.86 7.86 -5.19
N ARG A 37 -3.16 7.84 -3.88
CA ARG A 37 -2.14 7.76 -2.82
C ARG A 37 -1.39 6.42 -2.84
N SER A 38 -2.08 5.33 -3.13
CA SER A 38 -1.47 4.01 -3.26
C SER A 38 -0.54 3.91 -4.48
N GLY A 39 -0.83 4.62 -5.58
CA GLY A 39 0.11 4.76 -6.69
C GLY A 39 1.42 5.43 -6.27
N GLN A 40 1.35 6.51 -5.48
CA GLN A 40 2.54 7.15 -4.90
C GLN A 40 3.28 6.22 -3.94
N ALA A 41 2.55 5.47 -3.11
CA ALA A 41 3.13 4.48 -2.21
C ALA A 41 3.91 3.41 -2.97
N CYS A 42 3.35 2.87 -4.06
CA CYS A 42 4.03 1.90 -4.91
C CYS A 42 5.32 2.48 -5.52
N MET A 43 5.32 3.74 -5.98
CA MET A 43 6.53 4.38 -6.51
C MET A 43 7.64 4.46 -5.46
N ILE A 44 7.29 4.82 -4.22
CA ILE A 44 8.24 4.88 -3.11
C ILE A 44 8.73 3.47 -2.73
N MET A 45 7.82 2.49 -2.63
CA MET A 45 8.19 1.11 -2.34
C MET A 45 9.15 0.56 -3.42
N ASN A 46 8.88 0.83 -4.69
CA ASN A 46 9.76 0.41 -5.79
C ASN A 46 11.14 1.08 -5.70
N SER A 47 11.21 2.37 -5.36
CA SER A 47 12.50 3.09 -5.24
C SER A 47 13.37 2.57 -4.08
N ILE A 48 12.77 1.93 -3.07
CA ILE A 48 13.49 1.31 -1.95
C ILE A 48 13.67 -0.21 -2.09
N GLY A 49 13.39 -0.76 -3.28
CA GLY A 49 13.73 -2.14 -3.64
C GLY A 49 12.62 -3.17 -3.47
N PHE A 50 11.34 -2.76 -3.43
CA PHE A 50 10.23 -3.70 -3.61
C PHE A 50 10.03 -3.93 -5.12
N GLU A 51 10.18 -5.17 -5.58
CA GLU A 51 9.96 -5.50 -7.00
C GLU A 51 8.47 -5.72 -7.33
N LYS A 52 7.67 -6.02 -6.30
CA LYS A 52 6.28 -6.50 -6.45
C LYS A 52 5.31 -5.64 -5.64
N ALA A 53 5.32 -4.33 -5.85
CA ALA A 53 4.29 -3.43 -5.32
C ALA A 53 3.28 -3.06 -6.42
N TYR A 54 2.03 -3.48 -6.23
CA TYR A 54 0.94 -3.31 -7.19
C TYR A 54 -0.10 -2.33 -6.64
N ASN A 55 -0.42 -1.30 -7.42
CA ASN A 55 -1.48 -0.37 -7.06
C ASN A 55 -2.85 -1.01 -7.36
N LEU A 56 -3.70 -1.14 -6.34
CA LEU A 56 -5.07 -1.59 -6.50
C LEU A 56 -5.90 -0.44 -7.08
N MET A 57 -6.12 -0.48 -8.40
CA MET A 57 -6.93 0.50 -9.13
C MET A 57 -8.36 0.54 -8.60
N GLY A 58 -8.98 1.73 -8.62
CA GLY A 58 -10.28 1.98 -7.98
C GLY A 58 -10.21 2.12 -6.45
N GLY A 59 -9.14 1.61 -5.82
CA GLY A 59 -8.93 1.65 -4.38
C GLY A 59 -10.05 0.97 -3.60
N PHE A 60 -10.27 1.43 -2.37
CA PHE A 60 -11.33 0.91 -1.53
C PHE A 60 -12.74 1.27 -2.03
N MET A 61 -12.90 2.31 -2.85
CA MET A 61 -14.21 2.68 -3.41
C MET A 61 -14.79 1.59 -4.33
N GLU A 62 -13.94 0.87 -5.05
CA GLU A 62 -14.36 -0.21 -5.94
C GLU A 62 -14.25 -1.60 -5.29
N TRP A 63 -13.82 -1.66 -4.02
CA TRP A 63 -13.69 -2.92 -3.30
C TRP A 63 -15.08 -3.53 -2.97
N GLN A 64 -15.36 -4.68 -3.60
CA GLN A 64 -16.60 -5.44 -3.41
C GLN A 64 -16.44 -6.68 -2.50
N GLY A 65 -15.22 -6.97 -2.05
CA GLY A 65 -14.97 -8.10 -1.14
C GLY A 65 -15.33 -7.78 0.32
N GLU A 66 -14.85 -8.64 1.21
CA GLU A 66 -15.07 -8.50 2.65
C GLU A 66 -14.50 -7.18 3.19
N LYS A 67 -15.26 -6.53 4.09
CA LYS A 67 -14.91 -5.26 4.71
C LYS A 67 -14.90 -5.46 6.22
N THR A 68 -13.79 -5.10 6.84
CA THR A 68 -13.72 -4.96 8.29
C THR A 68 -14.11 -3.52 8.64
N ILE A 69 -15.03 -3.38 9.60
CA ILE A 69 -15.47 -2.10 10.17
C ILE A 69 -14.55 -1.75 11.33
#